data_AF-J0D5R6-F1
#
_entry.id   AF-J0D5R6-F1
#
_cell.length_a   1.000
_cell.length_b   1.000
_cell.length_c   1.000
_cell.angle_alpha   90.00
_cell.angle_beta   90.00
_cell.angle_gamma   90.00
#
_symmetry.space_group_name_H-M   'P 1'
#
loop_
_entity.id
_entity.type
_entity.pdbx_description
1 polymer ?
#
loop_
_entity_poly.entity_id
_entity_poly.type
_entity_poly.pdbx_seq_one_letter_code
_entity_poly.pdbx_strand_id
1 'polypeptide(L)'
;MTEIVLVPDTASPITTGDPRYTDQSIEIQVDKEVYKISRNRLSMCLPFFKGLFTVPSPNMLDDKPTLRLDVCEPDWKAFLWFINTDPLAAETFSLTPASAAKCSRYLGIATVAYRYDAIGVARWATDKALSMLKQFDRTFQVNSELARLLLAVTPYLQAEGHIAHVTDCRDIVCDALHPTRAGELARDPISALDVVRDDKFVLAHVYFYILRKGSDYNWKRDRRLKPVDRLRLLCGSYSLGREKLWAQSAAWSLSLLLAVCGCVALGVFAPVLALLQTPLSWRPEVDWQIRRVRDGLWSHFDEEPWGFSK
;
A
#
# COMPACT_ATOMS: atom_id res chain seq x y z
N MET A 1 -6.17 -16.60 -28.73
CA MET A 1 -7.39 -17.43 -28.89
C MET A 1 -7.02 -18.83 -28.43
N THR A 2 -7.43 -19.18 -27.21
CA THR A 2 -7.36 -20.56 -26.71
C THR A 2 -8.52 -20.70 -25.72
N GLU A 3 -9.49 -21.53 -26.12
CA GLU A 3 -10.71 -21.83 -25.39
C GLU A 3 -10.42 -22.53 -24.05
N ILE A 4 -11.13 -22.08 -23.01
CA ILE A 4 -11.37 -22.87 -21.81
C ILE A 4 -12.74 -23.52 -22.01
N VAL A 5 -12.75 -24.82 -22.30
CA VAL A 5 -13.98 -25.63 -22.32
C VAL A 5 -14.12 -26.30 -20.96
N LEU A 6 -15.32 -26.18 -20.40
CA LEU A 6 -15.75 -26.74 -19.12
C LEU A 6 -16.65 -27.97 -19.36
N VAL A 7 -16.34 -29.05 -18.62
CA VAL A 7 -17.20 -30.17 -18.17
C VAL A 7 -17.53 -31.27 -19.21
N PRO A 8 -17.42 -32.55 -18.82
CA PRO A 8 -18.66 -33.29 -18.56
C PRO A 8 -18.65 -33.99 -17.19
N ASP A 9 -19.82 -33.93 -16.56
CA ASP A 9 -20.21 -34.68 -15.37
C ASP A 9 -20.75 -36.04 -15.81
N THR A 10 -20.45 -37.09 -15.03
CA THR A 10 -21.26 -38.29 -14.72
C THR A 10 -20.42 -39.56 -14.60
N ALA A 11 -19.94 -39.82 -13.39
CA ALA A 11 -19.93 -41.17 -12.81
C ALA A 11 -19.80 -41.08 -11.28
N SER A 12 -20.69 -41.74 -10.57
CA SER A 12 -20.56 -42.10 -9.15
C SER A 12 -21.13 -43.50 -8.98
N PRO A 13 -20.77 -44.29 -7.94
CA PRO A 13 -19.68 -44.14 -6.98
C PRO A 13 -18.80 -45.41 -6.89
N ILE A 14 -17.52 -45.27 -6.55
CA ILE A 14 -16.78 -46.35 -5.89
C ILE A 14 -16.44 -45.87 -4.49
N THR A 15 -17.22 -46.36 -3.54
CA THR A 15 -17.06 -46.23 -2.10
C THR A 15 -15.89 -47.11 -1.66
N THR A 16 -14.67 -46.59 -1.73
CA THR A 16 -13.59 -47.02 -0.85
C THR A 16 -13.57 -46.06 0.34
N GLY A 17 -14.28 -46.44 1.40
CA GLY A 17 -14.21 -45.75 2.68
C GLY A 17 -12.82 -45.91 3.28
N ASP A 18 -12.03 -44.84 3.20
CA ASP A 18 -10.66 -44.72 3.72
C ASP A 18 -10.64 -43.68 4.88
N PRO A 19 -9.81 -43.84 5.92
CA PRO A 19 -10.14 -43.38 7.26
C PRO A 19 -9.87 -41.89 7.49
N ARG A 20 -10.95 -41.19 7.87
CA ARG A 20 -10.99 -40.14 8.91
C ARG A 20 -10.36 -38.76 8.62
N TYR A 21 -10.52 -38.24 7.42
CA TYR A 21 -10.73 -36.79 7.27
C TYR A 21 -11.79 -36.58 6.19
N THR A 22 -13.07 -36.58 6.56
CA THR A 22 -14.10 -35.96 5.72
C THR A 22 -13.80 -34.47 5.73
N ASP A 23 -13.06 -34.00 4.72
CA ASP A 23 -12.68 -32.60 4.62
C ASP A 23 -13.93 -31.76 4.33
N GLN A 24 -14.59 -31.34 5.41
CA GLN A 24 -15.82 -30.58 5.32
C GLN A 24 -15.51 -29.26 4.61
N SER A 25 -16.17 -29.05 3.46
CA SER A 25 -16.09 -27.77 2.77
C SER A 25 -17.09 -26.78 3.34
N ILE A 26 -16.74 -25.51 3.31
CA ILE A 26 -17.62 -24.37 3.61
C ILE A 26 -17.71 -23.47 2.40
N GLU A 27 -18.79 -22.71 2.35
CA GLU A 27 -18.99 -21.66 1.36
C GLU A 27 -18.76 -20.32 2.01
N ILE A 28 -17.85 -19.56 1.42
CA ILE A 28 -17.46 -18.23 1.86
C ILE A 28 -17.81 -17.26 0.74
N GLN A 29 -18.66 -16.29 1.03
CA GLN A 29 -18.98 -15.21 0.11
C GLN A 29 -18.03 -14.02 0.35
N VAL A 30 -17.33 -13.59 -0.69
CA VAL A 30 -16.47 -12.39 -0.70
C VAL A 30 -16.94 -11.48 -1.82
N ASP A 31 -17.43 -10.30 -1.48
CA ASP A 31 -18.17 -9.43 -2.39
C ASP A 31 -19.33 -10.19 -3.08
N LYS A 32 -19.25 -10.41 -4.40
CA LYS A 32 -20.28 -11.08 -5.21
C LYS A 32 -20.01 -12.56 -5.46
N GLU A 33 -18.82 -13.03 -5.11
CA GLU A 33 -18.34 -14.37 -5.44
C GLU A 33 -18.43 -15.32 -4.25
N VAL A 34 -18.73 -16.59 -4.52
CA VAL A 34 -18.81 -17.64 -3.51
C VAL A 34 -17.69 -18.65 -3.72
N TYR A 35 -16.90 -18.86 -2.67
CA TYR A 35 -15.73 -19.74 -2.66
C TYR A 35 -15.99 -20.97 -1.81
N LYS A 36 -15.75 -22.15 -2.37
CA LYS A 36 -15.83 -23.43 -1.65
C LYS A 36 -14.45 -23.84 -1.15
N ILE A 37 -14.26 -23.89 0.16
CA ILE A 37 -12.94 -24.05 0.79
C ILE A 37 -13.00 -25.13 1.88
N SER A 38 -11.91 -25.88 2.03
CA SER A 38 -11.71 -26.84 3.13
C SER A 38 -11.70 -26.12 4.50
N ARG A 39 -12.54 -26.58 5.43
CA ARG A 39 -12.54 -26.11 6.83
C ARG A 39 -11.18 -26.33 7.49
N ASN A 40 -10.55 -27.46 7.22
CA ASN A 40 -9.29 -27.84 7.87
C ASN A 40 -8.15 -26.92 7.42
N ARG A 41 -8.00 -26.68 6.11
CA ARG A 41 -6.99 -25.77 5.58
C ARG A 41 -7.15 -24.36 6.15
N LEU A 42 -8.39 -23.86 6.17
CA LEU A 42 -8.67 -22.52 6.68
C LEU A 42 -8.38 -22.40 8.17
N SER A 43 -8.72 -23.41 8.97
CA SER A 43 -8.46 -23.43 10.42
C SER A 43 -6.98 -23.56 10.77
N MET A 44 -6.20 -24.24 9.94
CA MET A 44 -4.76 -24.38 10.12
C MET A 44 -4.03 -23.06 9.86
N CYS A 45 -4.52 -22.27 8.89
CA CYS A 45 -3.87 -21.02 8.49
C CYS A 45 -4.41 -19.78 9.23
N LEU A 46 -5.67 -19.81 9.67
CA LEU A 46 -6.33 -18.66 10.30
C LEU A 46 -6.90 -19.03 11.68
N PRO A 47 -6.28 -18.56 12.78
CA PRO A 47 -6.73 -18.86 14.14
C PRO A 47 -8.20 -18.48 14.41
N PHE A 48 -8.68 -17.38 13.80
CA PHE A 48 -10.07 -16.95 13.88
C PHE A 48 -11.06 -18.07 13.50
N PHE A 49 -10.78 -18.78 12.40
CA PHE A 49 -11.67 -19.83 11.89
C PHE A 49 -11.61 -21.11 12.71
N LYS A 50 -10.46 -21.39 13.33
CA LYS A 50 -10.34 -22.49 14.30
C LYS A 50 -11.33 -22.30 15.45
N GLY A 51 -11.41 -21.08 16.01
CA GLY A 51 -12.41 -20.76 17.02
C GLY A 51 -13.84 -20.90 16.50
N LEU A 52 -14.13 -20.33 15.33
CA LEU A 52 -15.46 -20.35 14.73
C LEU A 52 -16.01 -21.76 14.49
N PHE A 53 -15.18 -22.70 14.04
CA PHE A 53 -15.62 -24.07 13.73
C PHE A 53 -15.64 -25.01 14.93
N THR A 54 -15.04 -24.63 16.06
CA THR A 54 -15.12 -25.43 17.30
C THR A 54 -16.45 -25.27 18.03
N VAL A 55 -17.21 -24.21 17.74
CA VAL A 55 -18.54 -23.99 18.33
C VAL A 55 -19.54 -24.98 17.71
N PRO A 56 -20.16 -25.89 18.51
CA PRO A 56 -21.17 -26.80 18.00
C PRO A 56 -22.31 -25.99 17.39
N SER A 57 -22.49 -26.08 16.08
CA SER A 57 -23.61 -25.42 15.41
C SER A 57 -24.90 -26.16 15.81
N PRO A 58 -25.86 -25.51 16.48
CA PRO A 58 -27.12 -26.14 16.82
C PRO A 58 -27.86 -26.51 15.53
N ASN A 59 -28.06 -27.81 15.30
CA ASN A 59 -28.92 -28.44 14.29
C ASN A 59 -29.43 -27.51 13.17
N MET A 60 -28.55 -27.12 12.24
CA MET A 60 -28.94 -26.50 10.98
C MET A 60 -29.27 -27.64 10.00
N LEU A 61 -30.48 -28.19 10.14
CA LEU A 61 -31.11 -28.97 9.08
C LEU A 61 -31.44 -28.00 7.93
N ASP A 62 -30.92 -28.31 6.75
CA ASP A 62 -31.24 -27.82 5.41
C ASP A 62 -30.72 -26.48 4.86
N ASP A 63 -30.30 -25.49 5.67
CA ASP A 63 -29.63 -24.29 5.12
C ASP A 63 -28.20 -24.19 5.64
N LYS A 64 -27.23 -24.46 4.76
CA LYS A 64 -25.80 -24.30 5.07
C LYS A 64 -25.47 -22.80 4.97
N PRO A 65 -25.29 -22.06 6.08
CA PRO A 65 -25.12 -20.62 6.01
C PRO A 65 -23.81 -20.28 5.27
N THR A 66 -23.91 -19.52 4.18
CA THR A 66 -22.75 -18.96 3.49
C THR A 66 -22.12 -17.89 4.37
N LEU A 67 -20.85 -18.06 4.72
CA LEU A 67 -20.15 -17.10 5.56
C LEU A 67 -19.70 -15.89 4.72
N ARG A 68 -20.18 -14.70 5.04
CA ARG A 68 -19.76 -13.46 4.36
C ARG A 68 -18.49 -12.91 5.01
N LEU A 69 -17.46 -12.67 4.20
CA LEU A 69 -16.26 -11.97 4.64
C LEU A 69 -16.24 -10.57 4.03
N ASP A 70 -16.06 -9.59 4.91
CA ASP A 70 -15.70 -8.23 4.49
C ASP A 70 -14.21 -8.23 4.18
N VAL A 71 -13.84 -8.53 2.92
CA VAL A 71 -12.46 -8.52 2.39
C VAL A 71 -12.54 -8.16 0.90
N CYS A 72 -11.53 -7.45 0.39
CA CYS A 72 -11.44 -7.20 -1.05
C CYS A 72 -11.14 -8.51 -1.81
N GLU A 73 -11.89 -8.79 -2.88
CA GLU A 73 -11.79 -10.05 -3.61
C GLU A 73 -10.36 -10.40 -4.11
N PRO A 74 -9.55 -9.47 -4.66
CA PRO A 74 -8.18 -9.76 -5.07
C PRO A 74 -7.27 -10.16 -3.89
N ASP A 75 -7.45 -9.52 -2.73
CA ASP A 75 -6.68 -9.81 -1.51
C ASP A 75 -7.03 -11.21 -1.00
N TRP A 76 -8.32 -11.56 -1.05
CA TRP A 76 -8.80 -12.90 -0.75
C TRP A 76 -8.24 -13.94 -1.72
N LYS A 77 -8.24 -13.71 -3.04
CA LYS A 77 -7.63 -14.61 -4.03
C LYS A 77 -6.13 -14.83 -3.77
N ALA A 78 -5.41 -13.80 -3.36
CA ALA A 78 -4.01 -13.92 -2.97
C ALA A 78 -3.83 -14.83 -1.75
N PHE A 79 -4.70 -14.70 -0.75
CA PHE A 79 -4.71 -15.57 0.42
C PHE A 79 -5.13 -17.01 0.09
N LEU A 80 -6.11 -17.20 -0.79
CA LEU A 80 -6.51 -18.53 -1.29
C LEU A 80 -5.39 -19.23 -2.04
N TRP A 81 -4.60 -18.48 -2.81
CA TRP A 81 -3.38 -19.01 -3.40
C TRP A 81 -2.45 -19.50 -2.28
N PHE A 82 -2.16 -18.69 -1.27
CA PHE A 82 -1.26 -19.09 -0.17
C PHE A 82 -1.67 -20.40 0.52
N ILE A 83 -2.95 -20.59 0.86
CA ILE A 83 -3.41 -21.79 1.58
C ILE A 83 -3.51 -23.05 0.69
N ASN A 84 -3.58 -22.88 -0.64
CA ASN A 84 -3.78 -24.00 -1.57
C ASN A 84 -2.55 -24.33 -2.42
N THR A 85 -1.55 -23.46 -2.43
CA THR A 85 -0.34 -23.65 -3.23
C THR A 85 0.50 -24.76 -2.62
N ASP A 86 0.92 -25.71 -3.46
CA ASP A 86 1.85 -26.75 -3.05
C ASP A 86 3.26 -26.19 -2.82
N PRO A 87 4.12 -26.85 -2.02
CA PRO A 87 5.45 -26.33 -1.71
C PRO A 87 6.33 -26.03 -2.93
N LEU A 88 6.22 -26.82 -4.01
CA LEU A 88 7.03 -26.64 -5.23
C LEU A 88 6.58 -25.41 -6.01
N ALA A 89 5.28 -25.19 -6.14
CA ALA A 89 4.73 -23.97 -6.76
C ALA A 89 5.05 -22.73 -5.92
N ALA A 90 5.05 -22.84 -4.58
CA ALA A 90 5.43 -21.76 -3.69
C ALA A 90 6.92 -21.39 -3.84
N GLU A 91 7.81 -22.39 -3.93
CA GLU A 91 9.24 -22.19 -4.19
C GLU A 91 9.46 -21.56 -5.57
N THR A 92 8.82 -22.10 -6.61
CA THR A 92 8.89 -21.56 -7.97
C THR A 92 8.46 -20.09 -8.00
N PHE A 93 7.34 -19.76 -7.34
CA PHE A 93 6.89 -18.38 -7.19
C PHE A 93 7.91 -17.52 -6.42
N SER A 94 8.50 -18.03 -5.34
CA SER A 94 9.54 -17.34 -4.58
C SER A 94 10.77 -17.02 -5.43
N LEU A 95 11.14 -17.89 -6.37
CA LEU A 95 12.27 -17.70 -7.29
C LEU A 95 11.99 -16.74 -8.46
N THR A 96 10.72 -16.45 -8.78
CA THR A 96 10.41 -15.49 -9.84
C THR A 96 10.99 -14.09 -9.56
N PRO A 97 11.38 -13.31 -10.58
CA PRO A 97 11.87 -11.95 -10.37
C PRO A 97 10.84 -11.06 -9.63
N ALA A 98 11.36 -10.05 -8.93
CA ALA A 98 10.51 -9.07 -8.26
C ALA A 98 9.63 -8.35 -9.29
N SER A 99 8.33 -8.26 -9.02
CA SER A 99 7.35 -7.62 -9.90
C SER A 99 6.21 -7.04 -9.08
N ALA A 100 5.45 -6.12 -9.69
CA ALA A 100 4.29 -5.52 -9.05
C ALA A 100 3.26 -6.60 -8.65
N ALA A 101 2.95 -7.55 -9.54
CA ALA A 101 2.02 -8.64 -9.25
C ALA A 101 2.48 -9.54 -8.09
N LYS A 102 3.78 -9.85 -8.03
CA LYS A 102 4.37 -10.64 -6.94
C LYS A 102 4.25 -9.89 -5.61
N CYS A 103 4.57 -8.60 -5.60
CA CYS A 103 4.46 -7.74 -4.43
C CYS A 103 2.99 -7.59 -3.97
N SER A 104 2.06 -7.33 -4.89
CA SER A 104 0.63 -7.26 -4.62
C SER A 104 0.11 -8.55 -4.01
N ARG A 105 0.56 -9.73 -4.49
CA ARG A 105 0.15 -11.01 -3.91
C ARG A 105 0.59 -11.14 -2.46
N TYR A 106 1.84 -10.81 -2.13
CA TYR A 106 2.31 -10.85 -0.73
C TYR A 106 1.55 -9.87 0.16
N LEU A 107 1.34 -8.62 -0.28
CA LEU A 107 0.58 -7.66 0.53
C LEU A 107 -0.91 -8.02 0.66
N GLY A 108 -1.51 -8.63 -0.36
CA GLY A 108 -2.86 -9.19 -0.30
C GLY A 108 -2.95 -10.31 0.76
N ILE A 109 -1.99 -11.24 0.76
CA ILE A 109 -1.85 -12.27 1.81
C ILE A 109 -1.74 -11.61 3.19
N ALA A 110 -0.88 -10.59 3.32
CA ALA A 110 -0.66 -9.89 4.59
C ALA A 110 -1.93 -9.21 5.11
N THR A 111 -2.68 -8.55 4.23
CA THR A 111 -3.93 -7.85 4.58
C THR A 111 -4.97 -8.81 5.16
N VAL A 112 -5.19 -9.96 4.48
CA VAL A 112 -6.11 -11.00 4.97
C VAL A 112 -5.60 -11.64 6.25
N ALA A 113 -4.32 -11.97 6.31
CA ALA A 113 -3.71 -12.60 7.47
C ALA A 113 -3.80 -11.73 8.73
N TYR A 114 -3.53 -10.43 8.63
CA TYR A 114 -3.71 -9.50 9.76
C TYR A 114 -5.17 -9.42 10.21
N ARG A 115 -6.12 -9.34 9.27
CA ARG A 115 -7.55 -9.27 9.58
C ARG A 115 -8.08 -10.49 10.34
N TYR A 116 -7.49 -11.66 10.13
CA TYR A 116 -7.90 -12.91 10.77
C TYR A 116 -6.85 -13.48 11.74
N ASP A 117 -6.03 -12.60 12.32
CA ASP A 117 -5.11 -12.89 13.42
C ASP A 117 -4.02 -13.95 13.10
N ALA A 118 -3.63 -14.08 11.84
CA ALA A 118 -2.52 -14.90 11.40
C ALA A 118 -1.21 -14.09 11.33
N ILE A 119 -0.82 -13.49 12.47
CA ILE A 119 0.25 -12.48 12.56
C ILE A 119 1.58 -12.96 11.97
N GLY A 120 1.96 -14.23 12.18
CA GLY A 120 3.20 -14.79 11.62
C GLY A 120 3.22 -14.81 10.10
N VAL A 121 2.11 -15.19 9.47
CA VAL A 121 1.94 -15.18 8.00
C VAL A 121 1.94 -13.75 7.49
N ALA A 122 1.25 -12.85 8.19
CA ALA A 122 1.14 -11.46 7.81
C ALA A 122 2.50 -10.76 7.80
N ARG A 123 3.31 -10.99 8.84
CA ARG A 123 4.68 -10.44 8.95
C ARG A 123 5.59 -10.99 7.86
N TRP A 124 5.63 -12.31 7.67
CA TRP A 124 6.41 -12.94 6.61
C TRP A 124 6.10 -12.35 5.23
N ALA A 125 4.81 -12.23 4.90
CA ALA A 125 4.39 -11.70 3.61
C ALA A 125 4.73 -10.20 3.46
N THR A 126 4.56 -9.41 4.52
CA THR A 126 4.97 -7.99 4.56
C THR A 126 6.48 -7.83 4.33
N ASP A 127 7.31 -8.63 5.01
CA ASP A 127 8.77 -8.58 4.87
C ASP A 127 9.22 -8.95 3.45
N LYS A 128 8.58 -9.94 2.84
CA LYS A 128 8.81 -10.30 1.43
C LYS A 128 8.42 -9.16 0.49
N ALA A 129 7.29 -8.50 0.72
CA ALA A 129 6.87 -7.37 -0.10
C ALA A 129 7.83 -6.17 0.04
N LEU A 130 8.15 -5.79 1.28
CA LEU A 130 9.03 -4.66 1.57
C LEU A 130 10.45 -4.90 1.06
N SER A 131 10.99 -6.12 1.17
CA SER A 131 12.31 -6.44 0.64
C SER A 131 12.40 -6.21 -0.88
N MET A 132 11.35 -6.55 -1.65
CA MET A 132 11.28 -6.25 -3.08
C MET A 132 11.10 -4.76 -3.38
N LEU A 133 10.27 -4.06 -2.61
CA LEU A 133 10.00 -2.64 -2.82
C LEU A 133 11.20 -1.74 -2.50
N LYS A 134 12.06 -2.16 -1.58
CA LYS A 134 13.30 -1.48 -1.18
C LYS A 134 14.52 -1.88 -2.00
N GLN A 135 14.38 -2.66 -3.07
CA GLN A 135 15.50 -2.89 -3.99
C GLN A 135 15.86 -1.59 -4.71
N PHE A 136 17.16 -1.27 -4.76
CA PHE A 136 17.64 -0.06 -5.43
C PHE A 136 17.41 -0.12 -6.95
N ASP A 137 17.56 -1.31 -7.53
CA ASP A 137 17.42 -1.62 -8.95
C ASP A 137 16.03 -2.18 -9.32
N ARG A 138 15.00 -1.83 -8.52
CA ARG A 138 13.64 -2.32 -8.71
C ARG A 138 13.13 -2.03 -10.12
N THR A 139 12.77 -3.07 -10.85
CA THR A 139 12.33 -3.01 -12.26
C THR A 139 10.87 -2.62 -12.45
N PHE A 140 10.10 -2.54 -11.36
CA PHE A 140 8.69 -2.19 -11.37
C PHE A 140 8.41 -0.92 -10.54
N GLN A 141 7.28 -0.28 -10.82
CA GLN A 141 6.86 0.96 -10.17
C GLN A 141 5.71 0.69 -9.21
N VAL A 142 5.61 1.53 -8.17
CA VAL A 142 4.47 1.52 -7.25
C VAL A 142 3.30 2.21 -7.94
N ASN A 143 2.23 1.47 -8.18
CA ASN A 143 0.97 1.98 -8.74
C ASN A 143 -0.06 2.18 -7.61
N SER A 144 -1.25 2.68 -7.97
CA SER A 144 -2.34 2.94 -7.02
C SER A 144 -2.75 1.71 -6.22
N GLU A 145 -2.70 0.53 -6.83
CA GLU A 145 -3.04 -0.74 -6.16
C GLU A 145 -2.00 -1.16 -5.12
N LEU A 146 -0.71 -1.05 -5.44
CA LEU A 146 0.35 -1.30 -4.44
C LEU A 146 0.31 -0.27 -3.32
N ALA A 147 0.04 0.99 -3.61
CA ALA A 147 -0.15 2.01 -2.58
C ALA A 147 -1.33 1.65 -1.67
N ARG A 148 -2.45 1.14 -2.21
CA ARG A 148 -3.60 0.67 -1.44
C ARG A 148 -3.24 -0.44 -0.50
N LEU A 149 -2.56 -1.45 -1.01
CA LEU A 149 -2.14 -2.60 -0.23
C LEU A 149 -1.14 -2.21 0.88
N LEU A 150 -0.17 -1.34 0.58
CA LEU A 150 0.77 -0.82 1.57
C LEU A 150 0.07 -0.06 2.69
N LEU A 151 -0.91 0.79 2.35
CA LEU A 151 -1.66 1.55 3.35
C LEU A 151 -2.70 0.72 4.09
N ALA A 152 -3.25 -0.33 3.47
CA ALA A 152 -4.17 -1.26 4.13
C ALA A 152 -3.48 -2.05 5.25
N VAL A 153 -2.18 -2.35 5.13
CA VAL A 153 -1.44 -3.08 6.18
C VAL A 153 -0.92 -2.19 7.31
N THR A 154 -0.84 -0.86 7.13
CA THR A 154 -0.25 0.03 8.15
C THR A 154 -0.98 0.06 9.48
N PRO A 155 -2.34 0.04 9.58
CA PRO A 155 -3.01 0.10 10.88
C PRO A 155 -2.71 -1.14 11.73
N TYR A 156 -2.58 -2.30 11.08
CA TYR A 156 -2.25 -3.57 11.74
C TYR A 156 -0.79 -3.58 12.23
N LEU A 157 0.14 -3.12 11.39
CA LEU A 157 1.55 -2.95 11.78
C LEU A 157 1.72 -1.98 12.95
N GLN A 158 0.91 -0.91 12.98
CA GLN A 158 0.91 0.07 14.05
C GLN A 158 0.39 -0.53 15.36
N ALA A 159 -0.71 -1.30 15.32
CA ALA A 159 -1.24 -2.00 16.49
C ALA A 159 -0.23 -3.00 17.08
N GLU A 160 0.56 -3.63 16.23
CA GLU A 160 1.62 -4.57 16.60
C GLU A 160 2.95 -3.89 17.02
N GLY A 161 3.03 -2.56 16.99
CA GLY A 161 4.23 -1.80 17.37
C GLY A 161 5.37 -1.81 16.34
N HIS A 162 5.15 -2.25 15.09
CA HIS A 162 6.16 -2.26 14.02
C HIS A 162 6.30 -0.89 13.34
N ILE A 163 6.67 0.13 14.12
CA ILE A 163 6.76 1.53 13.67
C ILE A 163 7.69 1.69 12.45
N ALA A 164 8.77 0.91 12.39
CA ALA A 164 9.69 0.91 11.25
C ALA A 164 8.97 0.51 9.94
N HIS A 165 8.21 -0.59 9.94
CA HIS A 165 7.46 -1.04 8.77
C HIS A 165 6.33 -0.07 8.38
N VAL A 166 5.66 0.54 9.36
CA VAL A 166 4.68 1.61 9.07
C VAL A 166 5.33 2.76 8.33
N THR A 167 6.50 3.19 8.80
CA THR A 167 7.28 4.27 8.19
C THR A 167 7.73 3.88 6.79
N ASP A 168 8.25 2.67 6.61
CA ASP A 168 8.66 2.15 5.31
C ASP A 168 7.51 2.12 4.30
N CYS A 169 6.33 1.64 4.69
CA CYS A 169 5.16 1.60 3.80
C CYS A 169 4.78 3.01 3.33
N ARG A 170 4.72 3.97 4.26
CA ARG A 170 4.42 5.38 3.94
C ARG A 170 5.49 6.01 3.07
N ASP A 171 6.76 5.83 3.41
CA ASP A 171 7.89 6.38 2.68
C ASP A 171 7.99 5.82 1.26
N ILE A 172 7.66 4.54 1.04
CA ILE A 172 7.59 3.94 -0.31
C ILE A 172 6.50 4.61 -1.15
N VAL A 173 5.33 4.89 -0.58
CA VAL A 173 4.24 5.57 -1.31
C VAL A 173 4.60 7.04 -1.57
N CYS A 174 5.18 7.73 -0.60
CA CYS A 174 5.65 9.10 -0.75
C CYS A 174 6.77 9.23 -1.80
N ASP A 175 7.73 8.29 -1.80
CA ASP A 175 8.77 8.19 -2.83
C ASP A 175 8.16 8.04 -4.22
N ALA A 176 7.15 7.17 -4.38
CA ALA A 176 6.48 6.95 -5.65
C ALA A 176 5.71 8.18 -6.19
N LEU A 177 5.34 9.12 -5.32
CA LEU A 177 4.72 10.40 -5.68
C LEU A 177 5.75 11.46 -6.11
N HIS A 178 7.04 11.24 -5.84
CA HIS A 178 8.07 12.24 -6.07
C HIS A 178 8.25 12.52 -7.58
N PRO A 179 8.39 13.79 -8.02
CA PRO A 179 8.43 14.16 -9.45
C PRO A 179 9.59 13.56 -10.25
N THR A 180 10.68 13.16 -9.59
CA THR A 180 11.83 12.49 -10.23
C THR A 180 11.57 11.01 -10.49
N ARG A 181 10.57 10.41 -9.84
CA ARG A 181 10.21 9.02 -10.06
C ARG A 181 9.38 8.86 -11.32
N ALA A 182 9.53 7.69 -11.94
CA ALA A 182 8.65 7.27 -13.01
C ALA A 182 7.44 6.54 -12.44
N GLY A 183 6.28 6.71 -13.08
CA GLY A 183 5.08 5.93 -12.81
C GLY A 183 3.81 6.75 -12.79
N GLU A 184 2.70 6.05 -12.58
CA GLU A 184 1.36 6.65 -12.52
C GLU A 184 1.30 7.72 -11.43
N LEU A 185 1.72 7.38 -10.21
CA LEU A 185 1.59 8.25 -9.03
C LEU A 185 2.41 9.54 -9.16
N ALA A 186 3.65 9.45 -9.66
CA ALA A 186 4.48 10.62 -9.91
C ALA A 186 3.91 11.51 -11.03
N ARG A 187 3.26 10.92 -12.05
CA ARG A 187 2.64 11.68 -13.17
C ARG A 187 1.36 12.36 -12.74
N ASP A 188 0.48 11.64 -12.04
CA ASP A 188 -0.87 12.05 -11.67
C ASP A 188 -1.16 11.75 -10.19
N PRO A 189 -0.67 12.57 -9.25
CA PRO A 189 -0.87 12.34 -7.82
C PRO A 189 -2.35 12.26 -7.38
N ILE A 190 -3.28 12.84 -8.15
CA ILE A 190 -4.73 12.77 -7.88
C ILE A 190 -5.22 11.31 -7.90
N SER A 191 -4.61 10.41 -8.67
CA SER A 191 -5.04 8.99 -8.72
C SER A 191 -4.84 8.26 -7.38
N ALA A 192 -3.95 8.76 -6.51
CA ALA A 192 -3.74 8.20 -5.18
C ALA A 192 -4.83 8.57 -4.17
N LEU A 193 -5.65 9.60 -4.42
CA LEU A 193 -6.53 10.18 -3.41
C LEU A 193 -7.59 9.23 -2.88
N ASP A 194 -8.10 8.31 -3.70
CA ASP A 194 -9.08 7.33 -3.24
C ASP A 194 -8.51 6.37 -2.20
N VAL A 195 -7.19 6.27 -2.16
CA VAL A 195 -6.45 5.31 -1.34
C VAL A 195 -5.85 5.96 -0.10
N VAL A 196 -5.38 7.21 -0.21
CA VAL A 196 -4.58 7.86 0.85
C VAL A 196 -5.41 8.65 1.86
N ARG A 197 -6.72 8.77 1.67
CA ARG A 197 -7.57 9.67 2.50
C ARG A 197 -7.55 9.37 3.99
N ASP A 198 -7.40 8.10 4.34
CA ASP A 198 -7.35 7.67 5.75
C ASP A 198 -5.94 7.79 6.35
N ASP A 199 -4.92 8.04 5.52
CA ASP A 199 -3.53 8.25 5.97
C ASP A 199 -3.13 9.72 5.82
N LYS A 200 -3.30 10.50 6.91
CA LYS A 200 -2.99 11.93 6.95
C LYS A 200 -1.56 12.25 6.47
N PHE A 201 -0.59 11.40 6.80
CA PHE A 201 0.81 11.61 6.45
C PHE A 201 1.02 11.56 4.93
N VAL A 202 0.51 10.50 4.28
CA VAL A 202 0.64 10.36 2.82
C VAL A 202 -0.27 11.34 2.08
N LEU A 203 -1.47 11.61 2.61
CA LEU A 203 -2.40 12.59 2.03
C LEU A 203 -1.77 13.98 1.90
N ALA A 204 -1.02 14.43 2.90
CA ALA A 204 -0.28 15.69 2.84
C ALA A 204 0.72 15.71 1.67
N HIS A 205 1.41 14.59 1.40
CA HIS A 205 2.33 14.44 0.27
C HIS A 205 1.58 14.53 -1.06
N VAL A 206 0.45 13.84 -1.19
CA VAL A 206 -0.39 13.93 -2.39
C VAL A 206 -0.79 15.38 -2.67
N TYR A 207 -1.35 16.08 -1.68
CA TYR A 207 -1.73 17.49 -1.88
C TYR A 207 -0.55 18.39 -2.24
N PHE A 208 0.59 18.22 -1.58
CA PHE A 208 1.80 18.97 -1.89
C PHE A 208 2.24 18.77 -3.34
N TYR A 209 2.28 17.51 -3.82
CA TYR A 209 2.69 17.23 -5.18
C TYR A 209 1.66 17.67 -6.22
N ILE A 210 0.35 17.62 -5.93
CA ILE A 210 -0.69 18.25 -6.78
C ILE A 210 -0.40 19.75 -6.96
N LEU A 211 -0.13 20.47 -5.87
CA LEU A 211 0.11 21.91 -5.91
C LEU A 211 1.43 22.27 -6.62
N ARG A 212 2.43 21.38 -6.59
CA ARG A 212 3.71 21.59 -7.26
C ARG A 212 3.70 21.34 -8.77
N LYS A 213 2.70 20.64 -9.31
CA LYS A 213 2.57 20.39 -10.75
C LYS A 213 2.37 21.67 -11.59
N GLY A 214 2.01 22.79 -10.95
CA GLY A 214 1.91 24.10 -11.58
C GLY A 214 0.54 24.37 -12.22
N SER A 215 0.45 25.47 -12.97
CA SER A 215 -0.80 25.99 -13.55
C SER A 215 -1.42 25.05 -14.59
N ASP A 216 -0.59 24.28 -15.29
CA ASP A 216 -1.02 23.42 -16.39
C ASP A 216 -1.74 22.16 -15.88
N TYR A 217 -1.55 21.84 -14.59
CA TYR A 217 -2.24 20.76 -13.91
C TYR A 217 -3.53 21.27 -13.27
N ASN A 218 -4.62 21.24 -14.04
CA ASN A 218 -5.92 21.84 -13.69
C ASN A 218 -6.72 21.01 -12.66
N TRP A 219 -6.13 20.78 -11.48
CA TRP A 219 -6.77 20.06 -10.39
C TRP A 219 -8.09 20.72 -9.95
N LYS A 220 -8.25 22.04 -10.08
CA LYS A 220 -9.47 22.76 -9.69
C LYS A 220 -10.73 22.20 -10.37
N ARG A 221 -10.60 21.74 -11.62
CA ARG A 221 -11.69 21.17 -12.43
C ARG A 221 -11.70 19.65 -12.47
N ASP A 222 -10.73 18.97 -11.84
CA ASP A 222 -10.67 17.52 -11.84
C ASP A 222 -11.83 16.94 -11.03
N ARG A 223 -12.63 16.05 -11.65
CA ARG A 223 -13.85 15.49 -11.06
C ARG A 223 -13.57 14.48 -9.94
N ARG A 224 -12.36 13.91 -9.88
CA ARG A 224 -11.96 12.89 -8.89
C ARG A 224 -11.76 13.48 -7.49
N LEU A 225 -11.49 14.78 -7.42
CA LEU A 225 -11.39 15.49 -6.14
C LEU A 225 -12.77 15.62 -5.49
N LYS A 226 -12.86 15.28 -4.20
CA LYS A 226 -14.05 15.58 -3.39
C LYS A 226 -14.05 17.06 -2.99
N PRO A 227 -15.19 17.63 -2.58
CA PRO A 227 -15.25 19.01 -2.08
C PRO A 227 -14.22 19.29 -0.97
N VAL A 228 -14.06 18.36 -0.03
CA VAL A 228 -13.05 18.45 1.04
C VAL A 228 -11.62 18.49 0.51
N ASP A 229 -11.30 17.69 -0.52
CA ASP A 229 -9.96 17.70 -1.13
C ASP A 229 -9.68 19.06 -1.80
N ARG A 230 -10.67 19.64 -2.48
CA ARG A 230 -10.54 20.96 -3.10
C ARG A 230 -10.35 22.06 -2.07
N LEU A 231 -11.10 22.02 -0.96
CA LEU A 231 -10.96 22.98 0.13
C LEU A 231 -9.54 22.94 0.70
N ARG A 232 -9.04 21.74 1.02
CA ARG A 232 -7.67 21.55 1.50
C ARG A 232 -6.63 22.03 0.49
N LEU A 233 -6.75 21.66 -0.79
CA LEU A 233 -5.85 22.14 -1.83
C LEU A 233 -5.89 23.68 -1.99
N LEU A 234 -7.06 24.32 -1.86
CA LEU A 234 -7.17 25.78 -1.87
C LEU A 234 -6.43 26.41 -0.68
N CYS A 235 -6.65 25.91 0.54
CA CYS A 235 -5.91 26.35 1.73
C CYS A 235 -4.40 26.19 1.53
N GLY A 236 -3.97 25.01 1.06
CA GLY A 236 -2.55 24.72 0.82
C GLY A 236 -1.94 25.61 -0.26
N SER A 237 -2.70 25.93 -1.31
CA SER A 237 -2.24 26.83 -2.37
C SER A 237 -1.99 28.25 -1.85
N TYR A 238 -2.80 28.72 -0.90
CA TYR A 238 -2.63 30.02 -0.26
C TYR A 238 -1.39 30.03 0.66
N SER A 239 -1.22 28.99 1.48
CA SER A 239 -0.06 28.86 2.38
C SER A 239 1.26 28.78 1.60
N LEU A 240 1.34 27.95 0.55
CA LEU A 240 2.54 27.85 -0.29
C LEU A 240 2.78 29.12 -1.12
N GLY A 241 1.73 29.81 -1.54
CA GLY A 241 1.85 31.11 -2.22
C GLY A 241 2.50 32.17 -1.33
N ARG A 242 2.14 32.18 -0.04
CA ARG A 242 2.74 33.08 0.96
C ARG A 242 4.21 32.74 1.20
N GLU A 243 4.57 31.46 1.27
CA GLU A 243 5.98 31.06 1.41
C GLU A 243 6.84 31.41 0.19
N LYS A 244 6.31 31.31 -1.04
CA LYS A 244 7.04 31.77 -2.24
C LYS A 244 7.31 33.28 -2.20
N LEU A 245 6.37 34.07 -1.69
CA LEU A 245 6.57 35.51 -1.47
C LEU A 245 7.66 35.77 -0.40
N TRP A 246 7.72 34.95 0.65
CA TRP A 246 8.74 35.07 1.69
C TRP A 246 10.13 34.61 1.21
N ALA A 247 10.22 33.51 0.48
CA ALA A 247 11.45 33.01 -0.12
C ALA A 247 12.00 33.98 -1.19
N GLN A 248 11.12 34.62 -1.96
CA GLN A 248 11.52 35.72 -2.83
C GLN A 248 12.00 36.93 -2.02
N SER A 249 11.33 37.35 -0.94
CA SER A 249 11.83 38.46 -0.11
C SER A 249 13.17 38.17 0.58
N ALA A 250 13.44 36.93 0.97
CA ALA A 250 14.71 36.52 1.55
C ALA A 250 15.83 36.35 0.50
N ALA A 251 15.49 35.95 -0.73
CA ALA A 251 16.47 35.89 -1.83
C ALA A 251 17.05 37.27 -2.17
N TRP A 252 16.27 38.35 -2.01
CA TRP A 252 16.76 39.72 -2.23
C TRP A 252 17.74 40.16 -1.13
N SER A 253 17.65 39.58 0.08
CA SER A 253 18.65 39.80 1.15
C SER A 253 19.95 39.02 0.98
N LEU A 254 19.93 37.85 0.33
CA LEU A 254 21.13 37.03 0.09
C LEU A 254 21.89 37.41 -1.18
N SER A 255 21.21 37.90 -2.23
CA SER A 255 21.86 38.48 -3.41
C SER A 255 22.68 39.74 -3.07
N LEU A 256 22.28 40.48 -2.04
CA LEU A 256 23.05 41.62 -1.51
C LEU A 256 24.29 41.18 -0.71
N LEU A 257 24.26 40.02 -0.05
CA LEU A 257 25.41 39.47 0.68
C LEU A 257 26.43 38.79 -0.24
N LEU A 258 25.98 38.09 -1.29
CA LEU A 258 26.89 37.47 -2.28
C LEU A 258 27.52 38.47 -3.26
N ALA A 259 26.91 39.66 -3.44
CA ALA A 259 27.53 40.75 -4.21
C ALA A 259 28.68 41.45 -3.44
N VAL A 260 28.77 41.28 -2.12
CA VAL A 260 29.83 41.88 -1.28
C VAL A 260 31.02 40.92 -1.07
N CYS A 261 30.83 39.61 -1.25
CA CYS A 261 31.89 38.62 -1.09
C CYS A 261 32.33 38.03 -2.44
N GLY A 262 32.82 38.91 -3.32
CA GLY A 262 33.69 38.47 -4.40
C GLY A 262 35.05 38.06 -3.83
N CYS A 263 35.48 36.83 -4.15
CA CYS A 263 36.87 36.38 -4.40
C CYS A 263 37.22 35.01 -3.77
N VAL A 264 37.86 34.17 -4.62
CA VAL A 264 38.80 33.06 -4.28
C VAL A 264 38.12 31.76 -3.78
N ALA A 265 38.36 30.54 -4.26
CA ALA A 265 39.36 29.95 -5.15
C ALA A 265 38.79 28.71 -5.86
N LEU A 266 39.29 28.49 -7.08
CA LEU A 266 39.34 27.22 -7.78
C LEU A 266 40.34 26.27 -7.07
N GLY A 267 40.03 24.97 -7.06
CA GLY A 267 41.06 23.94 -7.14
C GLY A 267 41.10 22.90 -6.03
N VAL A 268 41.02 21.64 -6.48
CA VAL A 268 41.51 20.42 -5.83
C VAL A 268 40.63 19.85 -4.71
N PHE A 269 39.77 18.88 -5.05
CA PHE A 269 39.57 17.64 -4.27
C PHE A 269 38.76 16.61 -5.08
N ALA A 270 39.46 15.65 -5.69
CA ALA A 270 39.04 14.24 -5.87
C ALA A 270 40.22 13.51 -6.56
N PRO A 271 40.62 12.29 -6.13
CA PRO A 271 39.69 11.21 -5.82
C PRO A 271 40.03 10.45 -4.52
N VAL A 272 39.08 10.44 -3.57
CA VAL A 272 38.96 9.37 -2.57
C VAL A 272 37.59 8.74 -2.80
N LEU A 273 37.48 7.91 -3.84
CA LEU A 273 36.23 7.29 -4.28
C LEU A 273 36.48 5.81 -4.57
N ALA A 274 36.97 5.09 -3.57
CA ALA A 274 37.19 3.63 -3.65
C ALA A 274 37.05 2.88 -2.32
N LEU A 275 36.48 3.51 -1.28
CA LEU A 275 36.27 2.88 0.02
C LEU A 275 34.90 3.28 0.54
N LEU A 276 33.91 2.43 0.21
CA LEU A 276 32.61 2.20 0.85
C LEU A 276 31.64 1.69 -0.23
N GLN A 277 31.91 0.51 -0.77
CA GLN A 277 30.87 -0.31 -1.39
C GLN A 277 30.02 -0.95 -0.28
N THR A 278 29.49 -0.13 0.63
CA THR A 278 28.32 -0.57 1.37
C THR A 278 27.21 -0.71 0.33
N PRO A 279 26.46 -1.82 0.31
CA PRO A 279 25.28 -1.90 -0.55
C PRO A 279 24.45 -0.66 -0.25
N LEU A 280 24.21 0.16 -1.29
CA LEU A 280 23.47 1.41 -1.15
C LEU A 280 22.14 1.06 -0.51
N SER A 281 22.00 1.40 0.78
CA SER A 281 20.74 1.18 1.48
C SER A 281 19.70 2.02 0.79
N TRP A 282 18.53 1.43 0.54
CA TRP A 282 17.41 2.18 -0.01
C TRP A 282 17.14 3.41 0.85
N ARG A 283 17.02 4.56 0.19
CA ARG A 283 16.67 5.83 0.80
C ARG A 283 15.49 6.41 0.04
N PRO A 284 14.35 6.65 0.71
CA PRO A 284 13.21 7.26 0.06
C PRO A 284 13.58 8.70 -0.34
N GLU A 285 13.28 9.08 -1.58
CA GLU A 285 13.30 10.46 -2.04
C GLU A 285 12.01 11.14 -1.59
N VAL A 286 11.99 11.59 -0.34
CA VAL A 286 10.94 12.49 0.16
C VAL A 286 11.46 13.92 0.10
N ASP A 287 10.68 14.80 -0.52
CA ASP A 287 11.10 16.20 -0.66
C ASP A 287 11.27 16.86 0.71
N TRP A 288 12.45 17.42 0.97
CA TRP A 288 12.71 18.08 2.25
C TRP A 288 11.81 19.31 2.46
N GLN A 289 11.33 19.93 1.38
CA GLN A 289 10.42 21.06 1.45
C GLN A 289 9.12 20.64 2.11
N ILE A 290 8.57 19.46 1.75
CA ILE A 290 7.35 18.99 2.39
C ILE A 290 7.57 18.76 3.88
N ARG A 291 8.74 18.26 4.32
CA ARG A 291 9.00 18.11 5.76
C ARG A 291 8.93 19.42 6.54
N ARG A 292 9.27 20.56 5.92
CA ARG A 292 9.18 21.88 6.56
C ARG A 292 7.75 22.43 6.57
N VAL A 293 7.01 22.20 5.49
CA VAL A 293 5.68 22.80 5.31
C VAL A 293 4.56 21.88 5.76
N ARG A 294 4.80 20.58 5.96
CA ARG A 294 3.77 19.56 6.22
C ARG A 294 2.97 19.90 7.46
N ASP A 295 3.63 20.18 8.57
CA ASP A 295 2.93 20.40 9.84
C ASP A 295 2.13 21.73 9.79
N GLY A 296 2.67 22.75 9.11
CA GLY A 296 1.96 24.00 8.78
C GLY A 296 0.77 23.80 7.84
N LEU A 297 0.97 23.11 6.71
CA LEU A 297 -0.10 22.73 5.78
C LEU A 297 -1.18 21.93 6.49
N TRP A 298 -0.80 21.00 7.36
CA TRP A 298 -1.73 20.15 8.08
C TRP A 298 -2.57 20.96 9.08
N SER A 299 -1.97 21.94 9.77
CA SER A 299 -2.72 22.88 10.62
C SER A 299 -3.77 23.69 9.85
N HIS A 300 -3.62 23.82 8.53
CA HIS A 300 -4.60 24.45 7.65
C HIS A 300 -5.60 23.45 7.04
N PHE A 301 -5.33 22.15 7.14
CA PHE A 301 -6.16 21.07 6.59
C PHE A 301 -7.06 20.39 7.63
N ASP A 302 -6.73 20.47 8.92
CA ASP A 302 -7.58 19.91 9.98
C ASP A 302 -8.88 20.71 10.15
N GLU A 303 -9.99 19.98 10.13
CA GLU A 303 -11.36 20.50 10.19
C GLU A 303 -11.86 20.75 11.62
N GLU A 304 -11.08 20.49 12.68
CA GLU A 304 -11.58 20.69 14.06
C GLU A 304 -12.01 22.13 14.42
N PRO A 305 -11.53 23.23 13.79
CA PRO A 305 -12.15 24.54 13.96
C PRO A 305 -13.41 24.76 13.11
N TRP A 306 -13.68 23.90 12.13
CA TRP A 306 -14.76 24.03 11.14
C TRP A 306 -15.92 23.09 11.43
N GLY A 307 -16.14 22.77 12.71
CA GLY A 307 -17.29 22.02 13.18
C GLY A 307 -18.60 22.69 12.77
N PHE A 308 -19.08 22.38 11.58
CA PHE A 308 -20.51 22.33 11.34
C PHE A 308 -20.99 21.09 12.10
N SER A 309 -21.54 21.36 13.28
CA SER A 309 -22.43 20.47 14.01
C SER A 309 -23.28 19.65 13.04
N LYS A 310 -23.48 18.38 13.41
CA LYS A 310 -24.54 17.52 12.88
C LYS A 310 -25.86 18.26 12.74
#